data_AF-A0A656JXM5-F1
#
_entry.id   AF-A0A656JXM5-F1
#
_cell.length_a   1.000
_cell.length_b   1.000
_cell.length_c   1.000
_cell.angle_alpha   90.00
_cell.angle_beta   90.00
_cell.angle_gamma   90.00
#
_symmetry.space_group_name_H-M   'P 1'
#
loop_
_entity.id
_entity.type
_entity.pdbx_description
1 polymer ?
#
loop_
_entity_poly.entity_id
_entity_poly.type
_entity_poly.pdbx_seq_one_letter_code
_entity_poly.pdbx_strand_id
1 'polypeptide(L)'
;MSEPIKPGAPLANGEMSPEGSTTPVKLSQPELDFADKKVLCSAICKCKNTPGIGKDGRSLKQSCVSGQLKALDGILQHRSLYKPEVNYDMTRQPPAPIMDRSVETKGHDWLPGWIKKWWDAPLTW
;
A
#
# COMPACT_ATOMS: atom_id res chain seq x y z
N MET A 1 17.58 9.24 23.13
CA MET A 1 16.14 9.60 23.16
C MET A 1 15.83 10.17 21.79
N SER A 2 15.16 9.41 20.94
CA SER A 2 14.81 9.86 19.58
C SER A 2 13.65 10.85 19.68
N GLU A 3 13.79 12.01 19.03
CA GLU A 3 12.75 13.04 18.99
C GLU A 3 11.45 12.50 18.37
N PRO A 4 10.26 12.99 18.81
CA PRO A 4 9.00 12.63 18.19
C PRO A 4 8.93 13.21 16.77
N ILE A 5 8.65 12.35 15.80
CA ILE A 5 8.36 12.76 14.41
C ILE A 5 7.10 13.65 14.44
N LYS A 6 7.26 14.93 14.09
CA LYS A 6 6.13 15.85 13.93
C LYS A 6 5.21 15.31 12.82
N PRO A 7 3.89 15.19 13.06
CA PRO A 7 2.95 14.85 12.00
C PRO A 7 3.06 15.90 10.89
N GLY A 8 3.23 15.44 9.64
CA GLY A 8 3.15 16.32 8.47
C GLY A 8 1.80 17.02 8.42
N ALA A 9 1.76 18.24 7.87
CA ALA A 9 0.53 19.00 7.72
C ALA A 9 -0.57 18.17 7.01
N PRO A 10 -1.85 18.28 7.44
CA PRO A 10 -2.93 17.53 6.82
C PRO A 10 -3.06 17.86 5.33
N LEU A 11 -3.21 16.82 4.51
CA LEU A 11 -3.20 16.91 3.05
C LEU A 11 -4.45 17.61 2.46
N ALA A 12 -5.52 17.77 3.26
CA ALA A 12 -6.69 18.58 2.94
C ALA A 12 -7.53 18.85 4.19
N ASN A 13 -8.08 20.06 4.30
CA ASN A 13 -9.22 20.36 5.18
C ASN A 13 -10.49 20.23 4.32
N GLY A 14 -11.21 19.12 4.43
CA GLY A 14 -12.47 18.91 3.73
C GLY A 14 -13.64 19.26 4.63
N GLU A 15 -14.56 20.11 4.17
CA GLU A 15 -15.84 20.41 4.80
C GLU A 15 -16.97 19.97 3.85
N MET A 16 -18.06 19.41 4.38
CA MET A 16 -19.19 18.93 3.57
C MET A 16 -20.19 20.07 3.35
N SER A 17 -20.30 20.56 2.12
CA SER A 17 -21.33 21.55 1.75
C SER A 17 -22.65 20.83 1.39
N PRO A 18 -23.81 21.23 1.95
CA PRO A 18 -25.10 20.57 1.71
C PRO A 18 -25.64 20.79 0.28
N GLU A 19 -25.23 21.88 -0.37
CA GLU A 19 -25.49 22.11 -1.78
C GLU A 19 -24.25 21.71 -2.57
N GLY A 20 -24.38 20.73 -3.46
CA GLY A 20 -23.28 20.11 -4.21
C GLY A 20 -22.35 21.10 -4.90
N SER A 21 -21.35 21.56 -4.17
CA SER A 21 -20.34 22.51 -4.61
C SER A 21 -19.00 21.80 -4.60
N THR A 22 -18.28 21.89 -5.71
CA THR A 22 -16.93 21.30 -5.82
C THR A 22 -15.94 22.26 -5.18
N THR A 23 -15.42 21.91 -4.00
CA THR A 23 -14.34 22.68 -3.38
C THR A 23 -13.05 22.41 -4.13
N PRO A 24 -12.38 23.42 -4.72
CA PRO A 24 -11.07 23.23 -5.32
C PRO A 24 -10.04 22.99 -4.22
N VAL A 25 -9.77 21.72 -3.93
CA VAL A 25 -8.70 21.33 -3.01
C VAL A 25 -7.36 21.58 -3.70
N LYS A 26 -6.64 22.62 -3.28
CA LYS A 26 -5.22 22.76 -3.63
C LYS A 26 -4.47 21.62 -2.94
N LEU A 27 -4.18 20.57 -3.69
CA LEU A 27 -3.23 19.54 -3.28
C LEU A 27 -1.86 20.24 -3.19
N SER A 28 -1.43 20.58 -1.97
CA SER A 28 -0.02 20.78 -1.71
C SER A 28 0.67 19.52 -2.19
N GLN A 29 1.63 19.61 -3.11
CA GLN A 29 2.38 18.43 -3.54
C GLN A 29 3.15 17.96 -2.31
N PRO A 30 2.75 16.83 -1.67
CA PRO A 30 3.50 16.37 -0.53
C PRO A 30 4.84 15.86 -1.06
N GLU A 31 5.91 16.60 -0.77
CA GLU A 31 7.24 16.09 -1.01
C GLU A 31 7.50 14.97 -0.02
N LEU A 32 7.94 13.81 -0.55
CA LEU A 32 8.43 12.73 0.29
C LEU A 32 9.63 13.24 1.10
N ASP A 33 9.66 12.91 2.39
CA ASP A 33 10.83 13.17 3.22
C ASP A 33 12.08 12.52 2.59
N PHE A 34 13.25 13.09 2.87
CA PHE A 34 14.50 12.60 2.33
C PHE A 34 14.76 11.12 2.67
N ALA A 35 14.39 10.67 3.88
CA ALA A 35 14.55 9.28 4.29
C ALA A 35 13.67 8.35 3.43
N ASP A 36 12.40 8.71 3.24
CA ASP A 36 11.45 7.95 2.43
C ASP A 36 11.89 7.91 0.97
N LYS A 37 12.27 9.06 0.43
CA LYS A 37 12.76 9.18 -0.94
C LYS A 37 13.98 8.30 -1.16
N LYS A 38 14.92 8.24 -0.22
CA LYS A 38 16.10 7.38 -0.32
C LYS A 38 15.72 5.90 -0.44
N VAL A 39 14.83 5.41 0.41
CA VAL A 39 14.39 4.01 0.39
C VAL A 39 13.59 3.71 -0.89
N LEU A 40 12.59 4.53 -1.20
CA LEU A 40 11.71 4.31 -2.35
C LEU A 40 12.48 4.43 -3.68
N CYS A 41 13.35 5.43 -3.83
CA CYS A 41 14.17 5.56 -5.03
C CYS A 41 15.13 4.38 -5.19
N SER A 42 15.68 3.82 -4.10
CA SER A 42 16.56 2.64 -4.21
C SER A 42 15.84 1.45 -4.87
N ALA A 43 14.58 1.20 -4.49
CA ALA A 43 13.77 0.14 -5.07
C ALA A 43 13.35 0.48 -6.51
N ILE A 44 12.83 1.70 -6.73
CA ILE A 44 12.32 2.14 -8.03
C ILE A 44 13.44 2.21 -9.07
N CYS A 45 14.59 2.79 -8.76
CA CYS A 45 15.72 2.93 -9.69
C CYS A 45 16.28 1.56 -10.08
N LYS A 46 16.39 0.62 -9.13
CA LYS A 46 16.81 -0.76 -9.43
C LYS A 46 15.84 -1.43 -10.40
N CYS A 47 14.54 -1.30 -10.15
CA CYS A 47 13.50 -1.89 -10.99
C CYS A 47 13.28 -1.16 -12.33
N LYS A 48 13.70 0.11 -12.42
CA LYS A 48 13.75 0.84 -13.69
C LYS A 48 14.77 0.23 -14.64
N ASN A 49 15.95 -0.13 -14.12
CA ASN A 49 17.08 -0.65 -14.90
C ASN A 49 16.99 -2.16 -15.13
N THR A 50 16.45 -2.89 -14.17
CA THR A 50 16.36 -4.36 -14.18
C THR A 50 14.95 -4.81 -13.79
N PRO A 51 13.93 -4.52 -14.62
CA PRO A 51 12.59 -5.02 -14.38
C PRO A 51 12.53 -6.54 -14.64
N GLY A 52 11.63 -7.23 -13.93
CA GLY A 52 11.21 -8.56 -14.36
C GLY A 52 10.49 -8.50 -15.71
N ILE A 53 10.55 -9.57 -16.50
CA ILE A 53 9.88 -9.65 -17.81
C ILE A 53 8.67 -10.58 -17.69
N GLY A 54 7.50 -10.09 -18.07
CA GLY A 54 6.28 -10.88 -18.11
C GLY A 54 6.27 -11.87 -19.26
N LYS A 55 5.31 -12.80 -19.24
CA LYS A 55 5.12 -13.80 -20.32
C LYS A 55 4.97 -13.15 -21.70
N ASP A 56 4.38 -11.96 -21.75
CA ASP A 56 4.16 -11.19 -22.98
C ASP A 56 5.32 -10.24 -23.32
N GLY A 57 6.50 -10.41 -22.72
CA GLY A 57 7.68 -9.56 -22.94
C GLY A 57 7.63 -8.17 -22.27
N ARG A 58 6.52 -7.81 -21.62
CA ARG A 58 6.37 -6.52 -20.93
C ARG A 58 7.28 -6.39 -19.70
N SER A 59 7.80 -5.19 -19.48
CA SER A 59 8.57 -4.85 -18.27
C SER A 59 7.67 -4.72 -17.04
N LEU A 60 7.82 -5.62 -16.07
CA LEU A 60 7.05 -5.67 -14.82
C LEU A 60 7.68 -4.82 -13.72
N LYS A 61 7.78 -3.50 -13.94
CA LYS A 61 8.41 -2.57 -12.99
C LYS A 61 7.70 -2.53 -11.64
N GLN A 62 6.37 -2.45 -11.62
CA GLN A 62 5.59 -2.44 -10.38
C GLN A 62 5.76 -3.74 -9.57
N SER A 63 5.72 -4.89 -10.25
CA SER A 63 5.96 -6.19 -9.61
C SER A 63 7.37 -6.27 -9.01
N CYS A 64 8.38 -5.76 -9.73
CA CYS A 64 9.74 -5.67 -9.21
C CYS A 64 9.83 -4.80 -7.94
N VAL A 65 9.23 -3.60 -7.95
CA VAL A 65 9.25 -2.70 -6.79
C VAL A 65 8.53 -3.35 -5.60
N SER A 66 7.37 -3.94 -5.83
CA SER A 66 6.63 -4.72 -4.83
C SER A 66 7.52 -5.82 -4.23
N GLY A 67 8.21 -6.58 -5.07
CA GLY A 67 9.16 -7.61 -4.64
C GLY A 67 10.32 -7.07 -3.79
N GLN A 68 10.92 -5.93 -4.16
CA GLN A 68 11.97 -5.29 -3.36
C GLN A 68 11.45 -4.87 -1.98
N LEU A 69 10.27 -4.25 -1.92
CA LEU A 69 9.67 -3.83 -0.64
C LEU A 69 9.27 -5.03 0.22
N LYS A 70 8.75 -6.11 -0.37
CA LYS A 70 8.48 -7.37 0.35
C LYS A 70 9.74 -8.00 0.93
N ALA A 71 10.84 -7.97 0.17
CA ALA A 71 12.11 -8.50 0.65
C ALA A 71 12.66 -7.68 1.83
N LEU A 72 12.63 -6.35 1.71
CA LEU A 72 12.98 -5.45 2.82
C LEU A 72 12.10 -5.71 4.04
N ASP A 73 10.79 -5.85 3.84
CA ASP A 73 9.85 -6.12 4.91
C ASP A 73 10.10 -7.48 5.59
N GLY A 74 10.42 -8.52 4.81
CA GLY A 74 10.79 -9.82 5.36
C GLY A 74 12.05 -9.78 6.22
N ILE A 75 13.07 -9.04 5.80
CA ILE A 75 14.31 -8.82 6.59
C ILE A 75 13.98 -8.11 7.91
N LEU A 76 13.04 -7.16 7.88
CA LEU A 76 12.58 -6.40 9.06
C LEU A 76 11.47 -7.12 9.84
N GLN A 77 11.31 -8.44 9.67
CA GLN A 77 10.31 -9.25 10.37
C GLN A 77 8.89 -8.67 10.27
N HIS A 78 8.53 -8.20 9.07
CA HIS A 78 7.26 -7.56 8.76
C HIS A 78 7.01 -6.22 9.47
N ARG A 79 8.04 -5.52 9.93
CA ARG A 79 7.93 -4.22 10.60
C ARG A 79 8.41 -3.04 9.75
N SER A 80 8.59 -3.24 8.44
CA SER A 80 8.93 -2.14 7.54
C SER A 80 7.80 -1.11 7.50
N LEU A 81 8.15 0.18 7.56
CA LEU A 81 7.23 1.28 7.27
C LEU A 81 6.80 1.30 5.80
N TYR A 82 7.67 0.80 4.92
CA TYR A 82 7.42 0.73 3.48
C TYR A 82 6.79 -0.61 3.15
N LYS A 83 5.47 -0.61 3.03
CA LYS A 83 4.70 -1.78 2.60
C LYS A 83 4.31 -1.63 1.11
N PRO A 84 4.42 -2.70 0.32
CA PRO A 84 3.74 -2.76 -0.97
C PRO A 84 2.22 -2.77 -0.77
N GLU A 85 1.47 -2.69 -1.87
CA GLU A 85 0.00 -2.75 -1.84
C GLU A 85 -0.53 -3.94 -1.02
N VAL A 86 -1.46 -3.63 -0.12
CA VAL A 86 -2.20 -4.60 0.70
C VAL A 86 -3.62 -4.67 0.16
N ASN A 87 -4.18 -5.87 0.08
CA ASN A 87 -5.52 -6.09 -0.41
C ASN A 87 -6.54 -5.80 0.70
N TYR A 88 -7.70 -5.27 0.33
CA TYR A 88 -8.76 -4.92 1.25
C TYR A 88 -9.99 -5.81 1.03
N ASP A 89 -10.64 -6.15 2.15
CA ASP A 89 -11.95 -6.76 2.18
C ASP A 89 -13.00 -5.65 2.07
N MET A 90 -13.60 -5.57 0.88
CA MET A 90 -14.62 -4.58 0.55
C MET A 90 -16.02 -4.99 1.04
N THR A 91 -16.20 -6.19 1.60
CA THR A 91 -17.50 -6.63 2.16
C THR A 91 -17.78 -6.05 3.55
N ARG A 92 -16.74 -5.50 4.20
CA ARG A 92 -16.84 -4.85 5.51
C ARG A 92 -17.13 -3.37 5.38
N GLN A 93 -17.83 -2.82 6.37
CA GLN A 93 -18.02 -1.37 6.52
C GLN A 93 -17.41 -0.90 7.85
N PRO A 94 -16.31 -0.12 7.82
CA PRO A 94 -15.52 0.27 6.65
C PRO A 94 -14.71 -0.90 6.05
N PRO A 95 -14.25 -0.79 4.77
CA PRO A 95 -13.33 -1.77 4.19
C PRO A 95 -12.09 -1.95 5.05
N ALA A 96 -11.67 -3.19 5.27
CA ALA A 96 -10.56 -3.52 6.16
C ALA A 96 -9.43 -4.24 5.40
N PRO A 97 -8.15 -4.03 5.76
CA PRO A 97 -7.05 -4.72 5.11
C PRO A 97 -7.07 -6.23 5.43
N ILE A 98 -6.74 -7.05 4.45
CA ILE A 98 -6.63 -8.51 4.59
C ILE A 98 -5.23 -8.86 5.10
N MET A 99 -5.13 -9.00 6.41
CA MET A 99 -3.86 -9.25 7.14
C MET A 99 -3.68 -10.73 7.50
N ASP A 100 -2.44 -11.10 7.81
CA ASP A 100 -2.08 -12.39 8.40
C ASP A 100 -2.67 -12.52 9.81
N ARG A 101 -3.08 -13.74 10.18
CA ARG A 101 -3.71 -14.00 11.48
C ARG A 101 -2.72 -13.93 12.65
N SER A 102 -1.47 -14.30 12.41
CA SER A 102 -0.41 -14.43 13.41
C SER A 102 0.49 -13.19 13.50
N VAL A 103 0.62 -12.44 12.41
CA VAL A 103 1.47 -11.25 12.33
C VAL A 103 0.64 -10.06 11.85
N GLU A 104 0.26 -9.19 12.79
CA GLU A 104 -0.63 -8.06 12.53
C GLU A 104 -0.12 -7.08 11.46
N THR A 105 1.19 -6.96 11.30
CA THR A 105 1.82 -6.04 10.33
C THR A 105 2.08 -6.68 8.97
N LYS A 106 1.66 -7.93 8.75
CA LYS A 106 1.89 -8.68 7.53
C LYS A 106 0.58 -8.85 6.75
N GLY A 107 0.59 -8.53 5.46
CA GLY A 107 -0.52 -8.85 4.58
C GLY A 107 -0.68 -10.36 4.38
N HIS A 108 -1.90 -10.83 4.12
CA HIS A 108 -2.14 -12.25 3.94
C HIS A 108 -1.42 -12.80 2.69
N ASP A 109 -0.62 -13.87 2.85
CA ASP A 109 0.25 -14.40 1.79
C ASP A 109 -0.54 -14.98 0.60
N TRP A 110 -1.68 -15.62 0.87
CA TRP A 110 -2.46 -16.32 -0.15
C TRP A 110 -3.90 -15.81 -0.26
N LEU A 111 -4.09 -14.77 -1.06
CA LEU A 111 -5.40 -14.20 -1.35
C LEU A 111 -6.40 -15.16 -1.98
N PRO A 112 -6.05 -15.99 -2.98
CA PRO A 112 -7.02 -16.91 -3.58
C PRO A 112 -7.69 -17.84 -2.56
N GLY A 113 -6.94 -18.32 -1.57
CA GLY A 113 -7.50 -19.14 -0.49
C GLY A 113 -8.41 -18.36 0.45
N TRP A 114 -8.05 -17.11 0.74
CA TRP A 114 -8.91 -16.21 1.51
C TRP A 114 -10.22 -15.94 0.76
N ILE A 115 -10.16 -15.61 -0.53
CA ILE A 115 -11.33 -15.37 -1.38
C ILE A 115 -12.24 -16.60 -1.40
N LYS A 116 -11.69 -17.79 -1.64
CA LYS A 116 -12.47 -19.03 -1.63
C LYS A 116 -13.17 -19.30 -0.30
N LYS A 117 -12.55 -18.91 0.82
CA LYS A 117 -13.11 -19.13 2.15
C LYS A 117 -14.25 -18.17 2.48
N TRP A 118 -14.15 -16.91 2.05
CA TRP A 118 -15.04 -15.84 2.52
C TRP A 118 -15.99 -15.29 1.45
N TRP A 119 -15.67 -15.46 0.17
CA TRP A 119 -16.43 -14.92 -0.96
C TRP A 119 -17.18 -15.96 -1.78
N ASP A 120 -16.72 -17.21 -1.85
CA ASP A 120 -17.42 -18.29 -2.57
C ASP A 120 -18.61 -18.87 -1.78
N ALA A 121 -18.95 -18.31 -0.61
CA ALA A 121 -20.20 -18.64 0.06
C ALA A 121 -21.38 -18.17 -0.84
N PRO A 122 -22.39 -19.02 -1.10
CA PRO A 122 -23.49 -18.63 -1.97
C PRO A 122 -24.14 -17.36 -1.43
N LEU A 123 -24.28 -16.36 -2.29
CA LEU A 123 -25.05 -15.15 -1.99
C LEU A 123 -26.51 -15.57 -1.77
N THR A 124 -26.86 -15.82 -0.51
CA THR A 124 -28.26 -15.96 -0.09
C THR A 124 -28.85 -14.55 -0.06
N TRP A 125 -29.55 -14.19 -1.14
CA TRP A 125 -30.49 -13.08 -1.14
C TRP A 125 -31.78 -13.51 -0.43
#